data_AF-W1Y2N3-F1
#
_entry.id   AF-W1Y2N3-F1
#
_cell.length_a   1.000
_cell.length_b   1.000
_cell.length_c   1.000
_cell.angle_alpha   90.00
_cell.angle_beta   90.00
_cell.angle_gamma   90.00
#
_symmetry.space_group_name_H-M   'P 1'
#
loop_
_entity.id
_entity.type
_entity.pdbx_description
1 polymer ?
#
loop_
_entity_poly.entity_id
_entity_poly.type
_entity_poly.pdbx_seq_one_letter_code
_entity_poly.pdbx_strand_id
1 'polypeptide(L)'
;MAQNSVTVKQLVDNTRLEIVAGNQYLERPITTSDISRPGLEMTGYFNYYAPERVQLLGITETSFSERMGHEELLMVYRRMADAATPAFVVSTGL
;
A
#
# COMPACT_ATOMS: atom_id res chain seq x y z
N MET A 1 -21.35 -2.77 19.78
CA MET A 1 -20.08 -2.05 19.54
C MET A 1 -19.81 -2.13 18.06
N ALA A 2 -19.86 -1.02 17.32
CA ALA A 2 -19.66 -1.04 15.87
C ALA A 2 -18.23 -1.52 15.55
N GLN A 3 -18.10 -2.53 14.71
CA GLN A 3 -16.82 -3.02 14.22
C GLN A 3 -16.30 -1.97 13.22
N ASN A 4 -15.53 -0.99 13.68
CA ASN A 4 -14.98 0.10 12.86
C ASN A 4 -13.74 -0.32 12.03
N SER A 5 -13.58 -1.61 11.74
CA SER A 5 -12.43 -2.14 11.00
C SER A 5 -12.87 -3.24 10.03
N VAL A 6 -12.30 -3.23 8.83
CA VAL A 6 -12.44 -4.33 7.85
C VAL A 6 -11.11 -5.04 7.69
N THR A 7 -11.09 -6.30 7.25
CA THR A 7 -9.83 -7.00 6.96
C THR A 7 -9.41 -6.83 5.51
N VAL A 8 -8.12 -7.04 5.21
CA VAL A 8 -7.62 -7.09 3.82
C VAL A 8 -8.37 -8.17 3.02
N LYS A 9 -8.71 -9.30 3.66
CA LYS A 9 -9.55 -10.34 3.07
C LYS A 9 -10.88 -9.78 2.58
N GLN A 10 -11.59 -9.05 3.44
CA GLN A 10 -12.88 -8.43 3.09
C GLN A 10 -12.72 -7.42 1.95
N LEU A 11 -11.63 -6.65 1.92
CA LEU A 11 -11.32 -5.75 0.81
C LEU A 11 -11.22 -6.52 -0.51
N VAL A 12 -10.44 -7.61 -0.55
CA VAL A 12 -10.27 -8.44 -1.74
C VAL A 12 -11.59 -9.09 -2.17
N ASP A 13 -12.32 -9.71 -1.22
CA ASP A 13 -13.57 -10.42 -1.49
C ASP A 13 -14.69 -9.50 -2.04
N ASN A 14 -14.65 -8.19 -1.71
CA ASN A 14 -15.65 -7.21 -2.13
C ASN A 14 -15.18 -6.30 -3.28
N THR A 15 -13.99 -6.55 -3.84
CA THR A 15 -13.44 -5.79 -4.96
C THR A 15 -13.01 -6.73 -6.09
N ARG A 16 -12.49 -6.16 -7.17
CA ARG A 16 -11.94 -6.92 -8.31
C ARG A 16 -10.41 -6.99 -8.25
N LEU A 17 -9.86 -7.02 -7.03
CA LEU A 17 -8.43 -7.07 -6.81
C LEU A 17 -7.93 -8.51 -6.89
N GLU A 18 -6.74 -8.69 -7.44
CA GLU A 18 -6.02 -9.95 -7.45
C GLU A 18 -4.87 -9.91 -6.43
N ILE A 19 -4.70 -11.00 -5.68
CA ILE A 19 -3.60 -11.11 -4.71
C ILE A 19 -2.35 -11.57 -5.46
N VAL A 20 -1.41 -10.65 -5.66
CA VAL A 20 -0.11 -10.94 -6.28
C VAL A 20 0.87 -11.53 -5.27
N ALA A 21 0.83 -11.05 -4.03
CA ALA A 21 1.70 -11.50 -2.94
C ALA A 21 1.03 -11.27 -1.56
N GLY A 22 1.53 -11.98 -0.54
CA GLY A 22 1.12 -11.71 0.85
C GLY A 22 -0.17 -12.40 1.30
N ASN A 23 -0.57 -13.52 0.69
CA ASN A 23 -1.77 -14.28 1.04
C ASN A 23 -1.88 -14.67 2.54
N GLN A 24 -0.74 -14.76 3.24
CA GLN A 24 -0.70 -15.02 4.69
C GLN A 24 -1.11 -13.82 5.56
N TYR A 25 -1.26 -12.62 5.00
CA TYR A 25 -1.54 -11.37 5.72
C TYR A 25 -2.97 -10.85 5.51
N LEU A 26 -3.88 -11.66 4.97
CA LEU A 26 -5.25 -11.25 4.67
C LEU A 26 -6.08 -10.85 5.89
N GLU A 27 -5.72 -11.33 7.08
CA GLU A 27 -6.38 -10.98 8.34
C GLU A 27 -5.90 -9.63 8.93
N ARG A 28 -5.00 -8.89 8.24
CA ARG A 28 -4.60 -7.55 8.69
C ARG A 28 -5.83 -6.62 8.73
N PRO A 29 -6.00 -5.85 9.82
CA PRO A 29 -7.10 -4.90 9.92
C PRO A 29 -6.79 -3.61 9.15
N ILE A 30 -7.81 -3.08 8.50
CA ILE A 30 -7.89 -1.75 7.92
C ILE A 30 -8.81 -0.94 8.83
N THR A 31 -8.25 0.04 9.53
CA THR A 31 -8.92 0.84 10.55
C THR A 31 -9.38 2.21 10.05
N THR A 32 -9.00 2.57 8.84
CA THR A 32 -9.33 3.85 8.18
C THR A 32 -9.81 3.60 6.75
N SER A 33 -10.80 4.39 6.31
CA SER A 33 -11.28 4.37 4.94
C SER A 33 -10.41 5.17 3.97
N ASP A 34 -9.48 5.98 4.49
CA ASP A 34 -8.62 6.82 3.66
C ASP A 34 -7.52 6.00 3.00
N ILE A 35 -7.25 6.32 1.74
CA ILE A 35 -6.14 5.76 0.97
C ILE A 35 -4.94 6.70 1.01
N SER A 36 -3.75 6.13 0.92
CA SER A 36 -2.50 6.88 0.77
C SER A 36 -1.97 6.70 -0.65
N ARG A 37 -1.60 7.81 -1.29
CA ARG A 37 -0.95 7.84 -2.60
C ARG A 37 0.47 8.35 -2.42
N PRO A 38 1.48 7.46 -2.39
CA PRO A 38 2.78 7.74 -1.80
C PRO A 38 3.71 8.56 -2.70
N GLY A 39 3.23 9.55 -3.44
CA GLY A 39 4.03 10.26 -4.45
C GLY A 39 5.26 10.99 -3.88
N LEU A 40 5.16 11.54 -2.67
CA LEU A 40 6.27 12.25 -2.02
C LEU A 40 7.21 11.28 -1.28
N GLU A 41 6.66 10.19 -0.75
CA GLU A 41 7.40 9.11 -0.11
C GLU A 41 8.30 8.39 -1.10
N MET A 42 7.87 8.30 -2.37
CA MET A 42 8.71 7.81 -3.47
C MET A 42 10.01 8.62 -3.64
N THR A 43 10.07 9.88 -3.19
CA THR A 43 11.30 10.70 -3.21
C THR A 43 12.11 10.59 -1.91
N GLY A 44 11.75 9.68 -1.00
CA GLY A 44 12.42 9.51 0.29
C GLY A 44 11.92 10.40 1.42
N TYR A 45 10.85 11.19 1.23
CA TYR A 45 10.31 12.09 2.24
C TYR A 45 9.08 11.48 2.94
N PHE A 46 9.19 11.18 4.24
CA PHE A 46 8.20 10.40 5.00
C PHE A 46 7.57 11.14 6.19
N ASN A 47 7.79 12.46 6.34
CA ASN A 47 7.35 13.18 7.55
C ASN A 47 5.84 13.16 7.78
N TYR A 48 5.05 13.01 6.73
CA TYR A 48 3.59 12.93 6.78
C TYR A 48 3.05 11.59 6.28
N TYR A 49 3.92 10.56 6.21
CA TYR A 49 3.53 9.24 5.77
C TYR A 49 2.58 8.60 6.78
N ALA A 50 1.43 8.15 6.29
CA ALA A 50 0.40 7.47 7.07
C ALA A 50 0.42 5.97 6.75
N PRO A 51 1.25 5.16 7.46
CA PRO A 51 1.42 3.76 7.16
C PRO A 51 0.13 2.95 7.36
N GLU A 52 -0.77 3.37 8.26
CA GLU A 52 -2.02 2.68 8.59
C GLU A 52 -3.06 2.63 7.45
N ARG A 53 -2.83 3.41 6.39
CA ARG A 53 -3.70 3.50 5.22
C ARG A 53 -3.33 2.47 4.17
N VAL A 54 -4.30 2.10 3.34
CA VAL A 54 -4.03 1.30 2.14
C VAL A 54 -3.20 2.16 1.16
N GLN A 55 -2.07 1.62 0.71
CA GLN A 55 -1.15 2.33 -0.19
C GLN A 55 -1.56 2.05 -1.64
N LEU A 56 -2.02 3.06 -2.36
CA LEU A 56 -2.44 2.96 -3.75
C LEU A 56 -1.34 3.49 -4.68
N LEU A 57 -0.80 2.60 -5.52
CA LEU A 57 0.14 2.90 -6.58
C LEU A 57 -0.62 3.08 -7.89
N GLY A 58 -0.67 4.32 -8.36
CA GLY A 58 -1.23 4.71 -9.64
C GLY A 58 -0.15 4.91 -10.69
N ILE A 59 -0.55 5.49 -11.83
CA ILE A 59 0.33 5.72 -12.98
C ILE A 59 1.57 6.53 -12.58
N THR A 60 1.40 7.56 -11.76
CA THR A 60 2.50 8.42 -11.32
C THR A 60 3.51 7.66 -10.48
N GLU A 61 3.04 6.92 -9.46
CA GLU A 61 3.88 6.20 -8.52
C GLU A 61 4.58 5.00 -9.19
N THR A 62 3.89 4.30 -10.09
CA THR A 62 4.49 3.22 -10.91
C THR A 62 5.54 3.79 -11.87
N SER A 63 5.21 4.82 -12.65
CA SER A 63 6.16 5.44 -13.59
C SER A 63 7.39 6.01 -12.90
N PHE A 64 7.22 6.52 -11.67
CA PHE A 64 8.34 6.97 -10.85
C PHE A 64 9.20 5.79 -10.39
N SER A 65 8.57 4.72 -9.89
CA SER A 65 9.25 3.48 -9.47
C SER A 65 10.13 2.89 -10.58
N GLU A 66 9.66 2.91 -11.83
CA GLU A 66 10.40 2.42 -13.01
C GLU A 66 11.68 3.22 -13.30
N ARG A 67 11.72 4.49 -12.88
CA ARG A 67 12.86 5.39 -13.12
C ARG A 67 13.87 5.37 -11.97
N MET A 68 13.53 4.76 -10.84
CA MET A 68 14.41 4.70 -9.68
C MET A 68 15.50 3.65 -9.84
N GLY A 69 16.65 3.90 -9.23
CA GLY A 69 17.68 2.88 -9.06
C GLY A 69 17.19 1.76 -8.14
N HIS A 70 17.67 0.53 -8.37
CA HIS A 70 17.25 -0.65 -7.59
C HIS A 70 17.40 -0.45 -6.07
N GLU A 71 18.51 0.13 -5.62
CA GLU A 71 18.78 0.35 -4.20
C GLU A 71 17.84 1.39 -3.57
N GLU A 72 17.58 2.49 -4.30
CA GLU A 72 16.69 3.56 -3.85
C GLU A 72 15.24 3.06 -3.76
N LEU A 73 14.80 2.33 -4.78
CA LEU A 73 13.49 1.69 -4.83
C LEU A 73 13.31 0.75 -3.63
N LEU A 74 14.30 -0.13 -3.40
CA LEU A 74 14.26 -1.09 -2.31
C LEU A 74 14.24 -0.39 -0.94
N MET A 75 14.98 0.70 -0.78
CA MET A 75 14.98 1.51 0.44
C MET A 75 13.59 2.08 0.73
N VAL A 76 12.96 2.72 -0.26
CA VAL A 76 11.63 3.32 -0.13
C VAL A 76 10.59 2.26 0.23
N TYR A 77 10.49 1.20 -0.56
CA TYR A 77 9.46 0.18 -0.34
C TYR A 77 9.66 -0.60 0.96
N ARG A 78 10.90 -0.82 1.41
CA ARG A 78 11.16 -1.41 2.75
C ARG A 78 10.67 -0.51 3.88
N ARG A 79 10.82 0.80 3.74
CA ARG A 79 10.34 1.76 4.73
C ARG A 79 8.81 1.86 4.73
N MET A 80 8.19 1.71 3.56
CA MET A 80 6.74 1.69 3.43
C MET A 80 6.10 0.39 3.90
N ALA A 81 6.75 -0.75 3.69
CA ALA A 81 6.26 -2.09 4.05
C ALA A 81 6.41 -2.37 5.55
N ASP A 82 5.90 -1.46 6.37
CA ASP A 82 5.89 -1.55 7.83
C ASP A 82 4.79 -2.52 8.32
N ALA A 83 4.90 -2.94 9.58
CA ALA A 83 3.89 -3.77 10.24
C ALA A 83 2.51 -3.08 10.30
N ALA A 84 2.47 -1.75 10.35
CA ALA A 84 1.24 -0.96 10.34
C ALA A 84 0.57 -0.91 8.96
N THR A 85 1.31 -1.19 7.87
CA THR A 85 0.75 -1.07 6.51
C THR A 85 -0.14 -2.26 6.16
N PRO A 86 -1.45 -2.03 5.92
CA PRO A 86 -2.38 -3.14 5.72
C PRO A 86 -2.15 -3.83 4.37
N ALA A 87 -2.06 -3.05 3.29
CA ALA A 87 -1.94 -3.56 1.92
C ALA A 87 -1.36 -2.50 0.96
N PHE A 88 -0.77 -2.98 -0.13
CA PHE A 88 -0.44 -2.20 -1.31
C PHE A 88 -1.37 -2.61 -2.45
N VAL A 89 -1.91 -1.64 -3.17
CA VAL A 89 -2.77 -1.84 -4.33
C VAL A 89 -2.11 -1.20 -5.54
N VAL A 90 -1.91 -1.98 -6.60
CA VAL A 90 -1.38 -1.48 -7.88
C VAL A 90 -2.52 -1.36 -8.88
N SER A 91 -2.75 -0.16 -9.40
CA SER A 91 -3.90 0.15 -10.26
C SER A 91 -3.56 0.27 -11.75
N THR A 92 -2.28 0.20 -12.11
CA THR A 92 -1.77 0.42 -13.47
C THR A 92 -1.85 -0.80 -14.37
N GLY A 93 -2.25 -1.95 -13.82
CA GLY A 93 -2.03 -3.24 -14.46
C GLY A 93 -0.56 -3.61 -14.32
N LEU A 94 -0.30 -4.74 -13.66
CA LEU A 94 1.03 -5.36 -13.66
C LEU A 94 1.31 -6.02 -15.01
#